data_AF-A0A9D7APX3-F1
#
_entry.id   AF-A0A9D7APX3-F1
#
_cell.length_a   1.000
_cell.length_b   1.000
_cell.length_c   1.000
_cell.angle_alpha   90.00
_cell.angle_beta   90.00
_cell.angle_gamma   90.00
#
_symmetry.space_group_name_H-M   'P 1'
#
loop_
_entity.id
_entity.type
_entity.pdbx_description
1 polymer ?
#
loop_
_entity_poly.entity_id
_entity_poly.type
_entity_poly.pdbx_seq_one_letter_code
_entity_poly.pdbx_strand_id
1 'polypeptide(L)'
;MPGMTDATELATLLARRRQRAVDAAAVDAEIFARFGRTLAVMFTDLVGFSRLVEAFGIVHFLQLIQESETLFQPLIAAHGGHCLKHEGDSLLVLFDSPAQALACARAMVQATLAANNPQRAPEERIEVCIGLGYGTVLCIDDRDVWGAEVNAASKLGEDTAKGGEIWVTDSLREAVPELPIAETRVLFGKRTAYRVALR
;
A
#
# COMPACT_ATOMS: atom_id res chain seq x y z
N MET A 1 1.94 35.40 9.47
CA MET A 1 2.05 34.87 8.10
C MET A 1 1.88 33.37 8.20
N PRO A 2 1.01 32.71 7.41
CA PRO A 2 0.95 31.26 7.43
C PRO A 2 2.33 30.70 7.07
N GLY A 3 2.81 29.70 7.80
CA GLY A 3 4.07 29.02 7.48
C GLY A 3 4.02 28.43 6.06
N MET A 4 5.19 28.27 5.44
CA MET A 4 5.31 27.59 4.15
C MET A 4 4.82 26.14 4.29
N THR A 5 3.99 25.65 3.37
CA THR A 5 3.56 24.24 3.33
C THR A 5 4.69 23.34 2.83
N ASP A 6 4.63 22.03 3.13
CA ASP A 6 5.64 21.08 2.66
C ASP A 6 5.69 21.07 1.12
N ALA A 7 4.53 21.14 0.45
CA ALA A 7 4.47 21.20 -1.00
C ALA A 7 5.19 22.43 -1.59
N THR A 8 5.08 23.60 -0.94
CA THR A 8 5.74 24.84 -1.39
C THR A 8 7.26 24.76 -1.17
N GLU A 9 7.67 24.21 -0.03
CA GLU A 9 9.08 24.01 0.30
C GLU A 9 9.72 22.99 -0.66
N LEU A 10 9.06 21.85 -0.90
CA LEU A 10 9.50 20.85 -1.87
C LEU A 10 9.62 21.46 -3.28
N ALA A 11 8.64 22.25 -3.72
CA ALA A 11 8.69 22.89 -5.04
C ALA A 11 9.93 23.81 -5.19
N THR A 12 10.31 24.51 -4.12
CA THR A 12 11.49 25.36 -4.10
C THR A 12 12.77 24.53 -4.17
N LEU A 13 12.87 23.43 -3.41
CA LEU A 13 14.01 22.51 -3.44
C LEU A 13 14.15 21.84 -4.82
N LEU A 14 13.04 21.42 -5.42
CA LEU A 14 13.02 20.84 -6.77
C LEU A 14 13.43 21.87 -7.84
N ALA A 15 12.99 23.12 -7.72
CA ALA A 15 13.42 24.19 -8.61
C ALA A 15 14.94 24.43 -8.51
N ARG A 16 15.51 24.40 -7.29
CA ARG A 16 16.95 24.48 -7.05
C ARG A 16 17.69 23.27 -7.64
N ARG A 17 17.16 22.06 -7.46
CA ARG A 17 17.72 20.81 -8.01
C ARG A 17 17.85 20.82 -9.54
N ARG A 18 16.95 21.52 -10.26
CA ARG A 18 16.98 21.62 -11.74
C ARG A 18 18.10 22.51 -12.27
N GLN A 19 18.75 23.31 -11.43
CA GLN A 19 19.81 24.22 -11.85
C GLN A 19 21.09 23.43 -12.14
N ARG A 20 21.68 23.64 -13.32
CA ARG A 20 22.85 22.88 -13.81
C ARG A 20 24.12 23.05 -12.97
N ALA A 21 24.21 24.12 -12.19
CA ALA A 21 25.38 24.45 -11.36
C ALA A 21 25.28 23.97 -9.90
N VAL A 22 24.20 23.27 -9.53
CA VAL A 22 23.97 22.79 -8.17
C VAL A 22 24.33 21.30 -8.06
N ASP A 23 24.88 20.89 -6.92
CA ASP A 23 25.04 19.48 -6.58
C ASP A 23 23.66 18.85 -6.31
N ALA A 24 23.17 18.07 -7.27
CA ALA A 24 21.87 17.41 -7.18
C ALA A 24 21.80 16.42 -5.99
N ALA A 25 22.91 15.75 -5.65
CA ALA A 25 22.92 14.79 -4.56
C ALA A 25 22.77 15.47 -3.20
N ALA A 26 23.36 16.65 -3.03
CA ALA A 26 23.19 17.45 -1.82
C ALA A 26 21.73 17.95 -1.67
N VAL A 27 21.09 18.36 -2.75
CA VAL A 27 19.67 18.77 -2.72
C VAL A 27 18.75 17.57 -2.45
N ASP A 28 19.04 16.41 -3.04
CA ASP A 28 18.31 15.17 -2.76
C ASP A 28 18.41 14.80 -1.27
N ALA A 29 19.61 14.87 -0.68
CA ALA A 29 19.81 14.63 0.74
C ALA A 29 19.03 15.62 1.63
N GLU A 30 18.96 16.90 1.25
CA GLU A 30 18.16 17.91 1.96
C GLU A 30 16.65 17.62 1.88
N ILE A 31 16.15 17.23 0.71
CA ILE A 31 14.76 16.82 0.52
C ILE A 31 14.43 15.62 1.42
N PHE A 32 15.30 14.59 1.45
CA PHE A 32 15.10 13.43 2.31
C PHE A 32 15.25 13.76 3.80
N ALA A 33 16.15 14.66 4.19
CA ALA A 33 16.26 15.09 5.59
C ALA A 33 14.99 15.81 6.05
N ARG A 34 14.29 16.51 5.15
CA ARG A 34 13.07 17.25 5.46
C ARG A 34 11.82 16.37 5.45
N PHE A 35 11.62 15.63 4.36
CA PHE A 35 10.36 14.92 4.07
C PHE A 35 10.48 13.40 4.13
N GLY A 36 11.70 12.87 4.29
CA GLY A 36 11.95 11.44 4.39
C GLY A 36 11.38 10.86 5.68
N ARG A 37 10.67 9.74 5.56
CA ARG A 37 10.15 8.94 6.67
C ARG A 37 10.36 7.47 6.34
N THR A 38 10.77 6.67 7.32
CA THR A 38 10.85 5.21 7.15
C THR A 38 9.55 4.60 7.64
N LEU A 39 8.72 4.13 6.70
CA LEU A 39 7.36 3.66 6.95
C LEU A 39 7.11 2.34 6.25
N ALA A 40 6.14 1.58 6.75
CA ALA A 40 5.54 0.48 6.02
C ALA A 40 4.40 1.02 5.16
N VAL A 41 4.40 0.63 3.89
CA VAL A 41 3.40 1.03 2.90
C VAL A 41 2.59 -0.20 2.54
N MET A 42 1.29 -0.14 2.74
CA MET A 42 0.34 -1.14 2.27
C MET A 42 -0.44 -0.59 1.09
N PHE A 43 -0.49 -1.36 0.02
CA PHE A 43 -1.41 -1.14 -1.08
C PHE A 43 -2.36 -2.34 -1.15
N THR A 44 -3.66 -2.07 -1.19
CA THR A 44 -4.67 -3.09 -1.39
C THR A 44 -5.36 -2.88 -2.72
N ASP A 45 -5.87 -3.96 -3.31
CA ASP A 45 -6.75 -3.92 -4.48
C ASP A 45 -7.85 -4.99 -4.35
N LEU A 46 -8.98 -4.80 -5.05
CA LEU A 46 -10.07 -5.79 -5.07
C LEU A 46 -10.03 -6.65 -6.34
N VAL A 47 -10.30 -7.94 -6.19
CA VAL A 47 -10.30 -8.86 -7.34
C VAL A 47 -11.47 -8.56 -8.26
N GLY A 48 -11.17 -8.42 -9.56
CA GLY A 48 -12.14 -8.65 -10.62
C GLY A 48 -12.98 -7.45 -11.02
N PHE A 49 -12.52 -6.22 -10.73
CA PHE A 49 -13.14 -4.95 -11.17
C PHE A 49 -13.78 -5.05 -12.56
N SER A 50 -12.96 -5.21 -13.60
CA SER A 50 -13.43 -5.12 -14.99
C SER A 50 -14.46 -6.20 -15.32
N ARG A 51 -14.24 -7.42 -14.82
CA ARG A 51 -15.12 -8.57 -15.06
C ARG A 51 -16.47 -8.40 -14.37
N LEU A 52 -16.48 -7.90 -13.13
CA LEU A 52 -17.71 -7.71 -12.37
C LEU A 52 -18.51 -6.52 -12.91
N VAL A 53 -17.84 -5.42 -13.29
CA VAL A 53 -18.51 -4.28 -13.94
C VAL A 53 -19.12 -4.68 -15.28
N GLU A 54 -18.44 -5.50 -16.08
CA GLU A 54 -18.97 -5.99 -17.36
C GLU A 54 -20.21 -6.88 -17.17
N ALA A 55 -20.19 -7.77 -16.17
CA ALA A 55 -21.26 -8.74 -15.96
C ALA A 55 -22.45 -8.20 -15.15
N PHE A 56 -22.21 -7.34 -14.16
CA PHE A 56 -23.21 -6.91 -13.16
C PHE A 56 -23.41 -5.38 -13.08
N GLY A 57 -22.59 -4.61 -13.82
CA GLY A 57 -22.66 -3.16 -13.87
C GLY A 57 -21.89 -2.46 -12.75
N ILE A 58 -21.64 -1.17 -12.95
CA ILE A 58 -20.81 -0.35 -12.04
C ILE A 58 -21.41 -0.20 -10.63
N VAL A 59 -22.74 -0.18 -10.51
CA VAL A 59 -23.41 0.00 -9.20
C VAL A 59 -23.16 -1.21 -8.29
N HIS A 60 -23.17 -2.42 -8.83
CA HIS A 60 -22.83 -3.64 -8.08
C HIS A 60 -21.41 -3.57 -7.54
N PHE A 61 -20.46 -3.12 -8.37
CA PHE A 61 -19.07 -3.02 -7.95
C PHE A 61 -18.83 -1.91 -6.90
N LEU A 62 -19.51 -0.77 -7.03
CA LEU A 62 -19.47 0.30 -6.01
C LEU A 62 -19.99 -0.17 -4.65
N GLN A 63 -20.98 -1.08 -4.62
CA GLN A 63 -21.43 -1.70 -3.39
C GLN A 63 -20.30 -2.53 -2.74
N LEU A 64 -19.57 -3.33 -3.53
CA LEU A 64 -18.44 -4.12 -3.03
C LEU A 64 -17.31 -3.26 -2.47
N ILE A 65 -17.00 -2.12 -3.11
CA ILE A 65 -16.06 -1.14 -2.58
C ILE A 65 -16.54 -0.60 -1.22
N GLN A 66 -17.80 -0.18 -1.12
CA GLN A 66 -18.33 0.37 0.13
C GLN A 66 -18.33 -0.66 1.27
N GLU A 67 -18.65 -1.92 0.96
CA GLU A 67 -18.60 -3.01 1.93
C GLU A 67 -17.17 -3.35 2.35
N SER A 68 -16.20 -3.34 1.43
CA SER A 68 -14.80 -3.60 1.74
C SER A 68 -14.23 -2.48 2.62
N GLU A 69 -14.53 -1.22 2.34
CA GLU A 69 -14.12 -0.09 3.16
C GLU A 69 -14.69 -0.18 4.58
N THR A 70 -15.97 -0.54 4.71
CA THR A 70 -16.62 -0.76 6.02
C THR A 70 -15.92 -1.85 6.82
N LEU A 71 -15.41 -2.88 6.12
CA LEU A 71 -14.66 -3.98 6.73
C LEU A 71 -13.23 -3.58 7.12
N PHE A 72 -12.56 -2.78 6.28
CA PHE A 72 -11.13 -2.52 6.38
C PHE A 72 -10.78 -1.32 7.27
N GLN A 73 -11.58 -0.25 7.25
CA GLN A 73 -11.28 0.97 8.01
C GLN A 73 -11.11 0.72 9.53
N PRO A 74 -11.96 -0.08 10.20
CA PRO A 74 -11.75 -0.40 11.62
C PRO A 74 -10.46 -1.18 11.88
N LEU A 75 -10.08 -2.06 10.95
CA LEU A 75 -8.85 -2.87 11.06
C LEU A 75 -7.61 -2.00 10.88
N ILE A 76 -7.63 -1.07 9.91
CA ILE A 76 -6.57 -0.08 9.72
C ILE A 76 -6.36 0.72 11.00
N ALA A 77 -7.44 1.28 11.56
CA ALA A 77 -7.37 2.06 12.79
C ALA A 77 -6.87 1.24 13.99
N ALA A 78 -7.35 0.00 14.16
CA ALA A 78 -6.96 -0.87 15.27
C ALA A 78 -5.47 -1.25 15.27
N HIS A 79 -4.82 -1.23 14.11
CA HIS A 79 -3.39 -1.51 13.95
C HIS A 79 -2.54 -0.24 13.79
N GLY A 80 -3.10 0.94 14.06
CA GLY A 80 -2.38 2.22 13.96
C GLY A 80 -2.01 2.62 12.53
N GLY A 81 -2.73 2.11 11.54
CA GLY A 81 -2.56 2.51 10.15
C GLY A 81 -3.25 3.84 9.85
N HIS A 82 -2.68 4.57 8.89
CA HIS A 82 -3.26 5.79 8.34
C HIS A 82 -3.60 5.57 6.87
N CYS A 83 -4.90 5.51 6.54
CA CYS A 83 -5.36 5.43 5.14
C CYS A 83 -5.13 6.79 4.48
N LEU A 84 -4.11 6.88 3.64
CA LEU A 84 -3.71 8.12 2.99
C LEU A 84 -4.58 8.43 1.77
N LYS A 85 -4.86 7.41 0.95
CA LYS A 85 -5.62 7.56 -0.30
C LYS A 85 -6.55 6.38 -0.57
N HIS A 86 -7.65 6.72 -1.24
CA HIS A 86 -8.55 5.78 -1.90
C HIS A 86 -8.41 6.05 -3.41
N GLU A 87 -8.00 5.04 -4.17
CA GLU A 87 -7.84 5.13 -5.62
C GLU A 87 -8.72 4.05 -6.27
N GLY A 88 -9.97 4.40 -6.56
CA GLY A 88 -10.96 3.42 -7.02
C GLY A 88 -11.31 2.43 -5.91
N ASP A 89 -11.01 1.16 -6.13
CA ASP A 89 -11.11 0.04 -5.18
C ASP A 89 -9.83 -0.22 -4.39
N SER A 90 -8.77 0.53 -4.68
CA SER A 90 -7.49 0.39 -4.00
C SER A 90 -7.34 1.34 -2.80
N LEU A 91 -6.66 0.87 -1.75
CA LEU A 91 -6.31 1.66 -0.57
C LEU A 91 -4.79 1.78 -0.46
N LEU A 92 -4.31 3.00 -0.17
CA LEU A 92 -2.91 3.25 0.18
C LEU A 92 -2.83 3.63 1.66
N VAL A 93 -2.21 2.76 2.45
CA VAL A 93 -2.18 2.87 3.91
C VAL A 93 -0.73 2.88 4.41
N LEU A 94 -0.44 3.79 5.35
CA LEU A 94 0.88 3.93 5.96
C LEU A 94 0.87 3.44 7.40
N PHE A 95 1.97 2.82 7.83
CA PHE A 95 2.19 2.39 9.21
C PHE A 95 3.62 2.73 9.63
N ASP A 96 3.81 3.12 10.90
CA ASP A 96 5.15 3.29 11.47
C ASP A 96 5.86 1.93 11.67
N SER A 97 5.10 0.85 11.83
CA SER A 97 5.63 -0.49 12.11
C SER A 97 5.29 -1.50 11.00
N PRO A 98 6.29 -2.17 10.39
CA PRO A 98 6.04 -3.21 9.40
C PRO A 98 5.33 -4.43 10.00
N ALA A 99 5.53 -4.71 11.30
CA ALA A 99 4.81 -5.77 12.00
C ALA A 99 3.31 -5.45 12.16
N GLN A 100 2.97 -4.18 12.44
CA GLN A 100 1.57 -3.74 12.51
C GLN A 100 0.90 -3.76 11.13
N ALA A 101 1.61 -3.31 10.09
CA ALA A 101 1.11 -3.40 8.72
C ALA A 101 0.79 -4.85 8.33
N LEU A 102 1.69 -5.79 8.65
CA LEU A 102 1.47 -7.22 8.41
C LEU A 102 0.30 -7.79 9.23
N ALA A 103 0.18 -7.41 10.50
CA ALA A 103 -0.94 -7.84 11.35
C ALA A 103 -2.28 -7.35 10.79
N CYS A 104 -2.33 -6.09 10.36
CA CYS A 104 -3.49 -5.49 9.69
C CYS A 104 -3.85 -6.25 8.41
N ALA A 105 -2.88 -6.50 7.53
CA ALA A 105 -3.09 -7.24 6.29
C ALA A 105 -3.65 -8.65 6.55
N ARG A 106 -3.12 -9.37 7.54
CA ARG A 106 -3.66 -10.68 7.94
C ARG A 106 -5.09 -10.57 8.46
N ALA A 107 -5.38 -9.56 9.28
CA ALA A 107 -6.72 -9.34 9.79
C ALA A 107 -7.71 -9.02 8.67
N MET A 108 -7.32 -8.24 7.66
CA MET A 108 -8.14 -7.96 6.47
C MET A 108 -8.47 -9.23 5.71
N VAL A 109 -7.48 -10.09 5.43
CA VAL A 109 -7.73 -11.36 4.74
C VAL A 109 -8.64 -12.29 5.56
N GLN A 110 -8.47 -12.35 6.89
CA GLN A 110 -9.38 -13.14 7.72
C GLN A 110 -10.81 -12.56 7.74
N ALA A 111 -10.93 -11.24 7.75
CA ALA A 111 -12.22 -10.56 7.71
C ALA A 111 -12.96 -10.81 6.39
N THR A 112 -12.26 -10.79 5.25
CA THR A 112 -12.87 -11.12 3.95
C THR A 112 -13.32 -12.58 3.90
N LEU A 113 -12.50 -13.51 4.40
CA LEU A 113 -12.89 -14.93 4.49
C LEU A 113 -14.14 -15.13 5.36
N ALA A 114 -14.24 -14.42 6.49
CA ALA A 114 -15.43 -14.47 7.35
C ALA A 114 -16.67 -13.85 6.69
N ALA A 115 -16.51 -12.76 5.94
CA ALA A 115 -17.59 -12.10 5.20
C ALA A 115 -18.07 -12.92 3.99
N ASN A 116 -17.19 -13.73 3.40
CA ASN A 116 -17.47 -14.63 2.28
C ASN A 116 -18.00 -15.99 2.74
N ASN A 117 -19.06 -15.96 3.56
CA ASN A 117 -19.70 -17.18 4.04
C ASN A 117 -20.22 -18.06 2.87
N PRO A 118 -20.47 -19.37 3.08
CA PRO A 118 -20.85 -20.29 1.99
C PRO A 118 -22.15 -19.93 1.25
N GLN A 119 -22.99 -19.06 1.80
CA GLN A 119 -24.25 -18.63 1.20
C GLN A 119 -24.08 -17.43 0.26
N ARG A 120 -22.92 -16.76 0.31
CA ARG A 120 -22.62 -15.58 -0.52
C ARG A 120 -22.24 -15.98 -1.93
N ALA A 121 -22.90 -15.37 -2.91
CA ALA A 121 -22.65 -15.64 -4.33
C ALA A 121 -21.21 -15.24 -4.70
N PRO A 122 -20.52 -15.96 -5.60
CA PRO A 122 -19.14 -15.65 -5.98
C PRO A 122 -18.91 -14.19 -6.42
N GLU A 123 -19.86 -13.61 -7.15
CA GLU A 123 -19.84 -12.22 -7.63
C GLU A 123 -20.06 -11.17 -6.54
N GLU A 124 -20.50 -11.58 -5.36
CA GLU A 124 -20.65 -10.71 -4.19
C GLU A 124 -19.45 -10.81 -3.26
N ARG A 125 -18.54 -11.77 -3.46
CA ARG A 125 -17.43 -12.00 -2.53
C ARG A 125 -16.41 -10.86 -2.61
N ILE A 126 -15.93 -10.45 -1.44
CA ILE A 126 -14.84 -9.48 -1.33
C ILE A 126 -13.54 -10.28 -1.24
N GLU A 127 -12.67 -10.15 -2.22
CA GLU A 127 -11.34 -10.74 -2.18
C GLU A 127 -10.31 -9.61 -2.32
N VAL A 128 -9.44 -9.49 -1.33
CA VAL A 128 -8.42 -8.44 -1.26
C VAL A 128 -7.07 -8.98 -1.68
N CYS A 129 -6.39 -8.25 -2.54
CA CYS A 129 -5.00 -8.45 -2.90
C CYS A 129 -4.15 -7.45 -2.12
N ILE A 130 -3.07 -7.89 -1.44
CA ILE A 130 -2.29 -6.99 -0.57
C ILE A 130 -0.80 -7.04 -0.93
N GLY A 131 -0.23 -5.86 -1.17
CA GLY A 131 1.21 -5.63 -1.28
C GLY A 131 1.73 -4.78 -0.13
N LEU A 132 2.85 -5.17 0.46
CA LEU A 132 3.51 -4.43 1.54
C LEU A 132 4.97 -4.12 1.21
N GLY A 133 5.36 -2.86 1.38
CA GLY A 133 6.75 -2.39 1.35
C GLY A 133 7.17 -1.81 2.70
N TYR A 134 8.48 -1.73 2.95
CA TYR A 134 9.03 -1.06 4.14
C TYR A 134 10.35 -0.39 3.83
N GLY A 135 10.46 0.89 4.15
CA GLY A 135 11.65 1.67 3.85
C GLY A 135 11.39 3.16 3.81
N THR A 136 12.39 3.91 3.36
CA THR A 136 12.31 5.38 3.29
C THR A 136 11.43 5.83 2.12
N VAL A 137 10.43 6.63 2.44
CA VAL A 137 9.51 7.32 1.52
C VAL A 137 9.55 8.82 1.77
N LEU A 138 9.11 9.62 0.80
CA LEU A 138 8.92 11.06 0.94
C LEU A 138 7.44 11.34 1.22
N CYS A 139 7.14 11.95 2.36
CA CYS A 139 5.78 12.34 2.76
C CYS A 139 5.61 13.86 2.65
N ILE A 140 4.54 14.32 2.01
CA ILE A 140 4.27 15.75 1.76
C ILE A 140 2.86 16.11 2.25
N ASP A 141 2.77 17.11 3.13
CA ASP A 141 1.52 17.66 3.67
C ASP A 141 0.56 16.59 4.26
N ASP A 142 1.08 15.46 4.75
CA ASP A 142 0.29 14.30 5.19
C ASP A 142 -0.74 13.82 4.14
N ARG A 143 -0.50 14.07 2.85
CA ARG A 143 -1.42 13.76 1.74
C ARG A 143 -0.78 12.95 0.63
N ASP A 144 0.50 13.19 0.37
CA ASP A 144 1.22 12.53 -0.70
C ASP A 144 2.39 11.73 -0.16
N VAL A 145 2.60 10.56 -0.76
CA VAL A 145 3.73 9.69 -0.45
C VAL A 145 4.36 9.18 -1.74
N TRP A 146 5.69 9.23 -1.79
CA TRP A 146 6.47 8.81 -2.95
C TRP A 146 7.66 7.96 -2.50
N GLY A 147 7.97 6.91 -3.26
CA GLY A 147 9.17 6.11 -2.98
C GLY A 147 9.13 4.75 -3.65
N ALA A 148 10.28 4.08 -3.60
CA ALA A 148 10.43 2.74 -4.16
C ALA A 148 9.48 1.73 -3.48
N GLU A 149 9.22 1.89 -2.18
CA GLU A 149 8.29 1.03 -1.44
C GLU A 149 6.84 1.27 -1.78
N VAL A 150 6.45 2.50 -2.14
CA VAL A 150 5.09 2.81 -2.64
C VAL A 150 4.86 2.09 -3.96
N ASN A 151 5.80 2.23 -4.90
CA ASN A 151 5.72 1.56 -6.20
C ASN A 151 5.75 0.03 -6.06
N ALA A 152 6.58 -0.48 -5.15
CA ALA A 152 6.66 -1.92 -4.89
C ALA A 152 5.37 -2.46 -4.27
N ALA A 153 4.82 -1.80 -3.24
CA ALA A 153 3.57 -2.20 -2.62
C ALA A 153 2.41 -2.21 -3.63
N SER A 154 2.26 -1.16 -4.44
CA SER A 154 1.27 -1.11 -5.52
C SER A 154 1.44 -2.25 -6.51
N LYS A 155 2.65 -2.46 -7.06
CA LYS A 155 2.91 -3.57 -8.00
C LYS A 155 2.62 -4.95 -7.40
N LEU A 156 2.86 -5.12 -6.11
CA LEU A 156 2.58 -6.37 -5.41
C LEU A 156 1.08 -6.57 -5.18
N GLY A 157 0.35 -5.54 -4.76
CA GLY A 157 -1.08 -5.60 -4.51
C GLY A 157 -1.92 -5.74 -5.78
N GLU A 158 -1.62 -4.94 -6.81
CA GLU A 158 -2.41 -4.86 -8.03
C GLU A 158 -2.08 -5.99 -9.02
N ASP A 159 -0.80 -6.24 -9.28
CA ASP A 159 -0.38 -7.11 -10.39
C ASP A 159 0.14 -8.49 -9.97
N THR A 160 0.50 -8.67 -8.69
CA THR A 160 1.21 -9.89 -8.25
C THR A 160 0.34 -10.77 -7.35
N ALA A 161 -0.29 -10.16 -6.35
CA ALA A 161 -1.16 -10.83 -5.40
C ALA A 161 -2.45 -11.30 -6.08
N LYS A 162 -2.92 -12.47 -5.66
CA LYS A 162 -4.27 -12.95 -5.95
C LYS A 162 -5.18 -12.68 -4.76
N GLY A 163 -6.48 -12.89 -4.94
CA GLY A 163 -7.47 -12.78 -3.87
C GLY A 163 -7.06 -13.53 -2.61
N GLY A 164 -6.97 -12.81 -1.49
CA GLY A 164 -6.54 -13.33 -0.20
C GLY A 164 -5.03 -13.49 -0.02
N GLU A 165 -4.20 -13.10 -0.99
CA GLU A 165 -2.74 -13.17 -0.86
C GLU A 165 -2.14 -11.89 -0.30
N ILE A 166 -1.07 -12.05 0.47
CA ILE A 166 -0.22 -10.96 0.96
C ILE A 166 1.18 -11.17 0.40
N TRP A 167 1.69 -10.16 -0.29
CA TRP A 167 3.06 -10.13 -0.81
C TRP A 167 3.85 -9.00 -0.15
N VAL A 168 5.11 -9.25 0.17
CA VAL A 168 5.98 -8.29 0.85
C VAL A 168 7.31 -8.10 0.11
N THR A 169 7.90 -6.91 0.22
CA THR A 169 9.26 -6.65 -0.28
C THR A 169 10.32 -7.35 0.58
N ASP A 170 11.51 -7.50 0.01
CA ASP A 170 12.73 -7.92 0.71
C ASP A 170 13.02 -7.09 1.98
N SER A 171 12.95 -5.77 1.88
CA SER A 171 13.17 -4.89 3.04
C SER A 171 12.16 -5.10 4.17
N LEU A 172 10.89 -5.39 3.85
CA LEU A 172 9.90 -5.73 4.88
C LEU A 172 10.17 -7.11 5.48
N ARG A 173 10.54 -8.10 4.65
CA ARG A 173 10.95 -9.43 5.12
C ARG A 173 12.13 -9.34 6.10
N GLU A 174 13.12 -8.52 5.81
CA GLU A 174 14.26 -8.26 6.70
C GLU A 174 13.83 -7.60 8.01
N ALA A 175 12.89 -6.66 7.95
CA ALA A 175 12.35 -5.99 9.15
C ALA A 175 11.45 -6.88 10.00
N VAL A 176 10.92 -7.99 9.44
CA VAL A 176 10.08 -8.97 10.15
C VAL A 176 10.59 -10.40 9.85
N PRO A 177 11.72 -10.83 10.45
CA PRO A 177 12.42 -12.08 10.09
C PRO A 177 11.61 -13.37 10.30
N GLU A 178 10.61 -13.34 11.19
CA GLU A 178 9.77 -14.50 11.54
C GLU A 178 8.57 -14.70 10.58
N LEU A 179 8.45 -13.87 9.54
CA LEU A 179 7.42 -13.99 8.50
C LEU A 179 7.41 -15.41 7.88
N PRO A 180 6.30 -16.14 7.90
CA PRO A 180 6.25 -17.43 7.20
C PRO A 180 6.15 -17.18 5.69
N ILE A 181 7.08 -17.75 4.91
CA ILE A 181 7.13 -17.54 3.46
C ILE A 181 6.58 -18.77 2.72
N ALA A 182 5.64 -18.52 1.82
CA ALA A 182 5.02 -19.54 0.97
C ALA A 182 5.62 -19.58 -0.45
N GLU A 183 6.05 -18.43 -0.98
CA GLU A 183 6.57 -18.31 -2.35
C GLU A 183 7.54 -17.13 -2.44
N THR A 184 8.44 -17.16 -3.43
CA THR A 184 9.39 -16.09 -3.73
C THR A 184 9.35 -15.74 -5.22
N ARG A 185 9.39 -14.46 -5.56
CA ARG A 185 9.45 -13.95 -6.94
C ARG A 185 10.42 -12.78 -7.06
N VAL A 186 10.81 -12.50 -8.31
CA VAL A 186 11.58 -11.30 -8.65
C VAL A 186 10.62 -10.14 -8.91
N LEU A 187 10.87 -9.01 -8.25
CA LEU A 187 10.16 -7.74 -8.42
C LEU A 187 11.08 -6.73 -9.13
N PHE A 188 10.56 -6.05 -10.16
CA PHE A 188 11.29 -5.08 -10.98
C PHE A 188 12.65 -5.57 -11.52
N GLY A 189 12.76 -6.88 -11.80
CA GLY A 189 13.96 -7.51 -12.37
C GLY A 189 15.19 -7.56 -11.46
N LYS A 190 15.11 -7.07 -10.22
CA LYS A 190 16.27 -6.97 -9.32
C LYS A 190 15.98 -7.17 -7.84
N ARG A 191 14.77 -6.89 -7.38
CA ARG A 191 14.35 -7.08 -5.99
C ARG A 191 13.74 -8.45 -5.80
N THR A 192 13.74 -8.92 -4.56
CA THR A 192 12.99 -10.13 -4.21
C THR A 192 11.69 -9.74 -3.51
N ALA A 193 10.61 -10.44 -3.81
CA ALA A 193 9.34 -10.32 -3.13
C ALA A 193 8.88 -11.70 -2.64
N TYR A 194 8.16 -11.71 -1.53
CA TYR A 194 7.79 -12.93 -0.82
C TYR A 194 6.29 -12.97 -0.58
N ARG A 195 5.65 -14.08 -0.93
CA ARG A 195 4.26 -14.33 -0.52
C ARG A 195 4.26 -14.86 0.91
N VAL A 196 3.44 -14.25 1.76
CA VAL A 196 3.26 -14.67 3.15
C VAL A 196 2.37 -15.92 3.20
N ALA A 197 2.75 -16.92 3.99
CA ALA A 197 1.89 -18.06 4.28
C ALA A 197 0.86 -17.67 5.35
N LEU A 198 -0.43 -17.83 5.02
CA LEU A 198 -1.50 -17.66 5.99
C LEU A 198 -1.63 -18.97 6.80
N ARG A 199 -1.28 -18.91 8.08
CA ARG A 199 -1.60 -19.94 9.08
C ARG A 199 -2.89 -19.57 9.78
#